data_AF-X0XKZ8-F1
#
_entry.id   AF-X0XKZ8-F1
#
_cell.length_a   1.000
_cell.length_b   1.000
_cell.length_c   1.000
_cell.angle_alpha   90.00
_cell.angle_beta   90.00
_cell.angle_gamma   90.00
#
_symmetry.space_group_name_H-M   'P 1'
#
loop_
_entity.id
_entity.type
_entity.pdbx_description
1 polymer ?
#
loop_
_entity_poly.entity_id
_entity_poly.type
_entity_poly.pdbx_seq_one_letter_code
_entity_poly.pdbx_strand_id
1 'polypeptide(L)'
;LYVEMMGGAEKIMARGKELHDQGKYRLAQEILNKLVHAEPGNQPAKDLLADVFEQLGYQQENTGLRNVFLAGAYELRSGIPTGASPKSTGPDMVRAMSTELFLDFIGIRMDSKKAEGMEFSINLVTPDSGEKFAIELSNATFTNLEGFQVANPDLTITINRADLLQVMMGVKTLAAQIDDGTAKIEGNREVLSQLASTLVEFELGFEILPGTKSQAQAMAEEK
;
A
#
# COMPACT_ATOMS: atom_id res chain seq x y z
N LEU A 1 -11.71 -15.09 -22.17
CA LEU A 1 -10.77 -15.88 -22.99
C LEU A 1 -10.45 -17.26 -22.40
N TYR A 2 -9.67 -17.41 -21.32
CA TYR A 2 -9.30 -18.74 -20.80
C TYR A 2 -10.50 -19.62 -20.43
N VAL A 3 -11.49 -19.08 -19.70
CA VAL A 3 -12.70 -19.83 -19.32
C VAL A 3 -13.49 -20.28 -20.55
N GLU A 4 -13.66 -19.38 -21.52
CA GLU A 4 -14.33 -19.64 -22.79
C GLU A 4 -13.62 -20.75 -23.59
N MET A 5 -12.29 -20.67 -23.75
CA MET A 5 -11.49 -21.66 -24.48
C MET A 5 -11.53 -23.05 -23.84
N MET A 6 -11.63 -23.13 -22.51
CA MET A 6 -11.77 -24.39 -21.78
C MET A 6 -13.22 -24.90 -21.73
N GLY A 7 -14.15 -24.16 -22.32
CA GLY A 7 -15.55 -24.55 -22.48
C GLY A 7 -16.44 -24.29 -21.26
N GLY A 8 -16.12 -23.27 -20.48
CA GLY A 8 -16.94 -22.75 -19.38
C GLY A 8 -16.55 -23.26 -17.99
N ALA A 9 -17.11 -22.62 -16.97
CA ALA A 9 -16.84 -22.91 -15.56
C ALA A 9 -17.05 -24.38 -15.19
N GLU A 10 -18.17 -24.97 -15.62
CA GLU A 10 -18.51 -26.36 -15.29
C GLU A 10 -17.45 -27.37 -15.76
N LYS A 11 -16.93 -27.20 -16.99
CA LYS A 11 -15.88 -28.08 -17.53
C LYS A 11 -14.57 -27.91 -16.79
N ILE A 12 -14.22 -26.69 -16.41
CA ILE A 12 -13.03 -26.40 -15.62
C ILE A 12 -13.16 -27.00 -14.22
N MET A 13 -14.32 -26.88 -13.58
CA MET A 13 -14.59 -27.48 -12.27
C MET A 13 -14.47 -28.99 -12.31
N ALA A 14 -15.09 -29.65 -13.30
CA ALA A 14 -15.01 -31.09 -13.47
C ALA A 14 -13.56 -31.56 -13.68
N ARG A 15 -12.82 -30.89 -14.57
CA ARG A 15 -11.42 -31.24 -14.86
C ARG A 15 -10.49 -30.91 -13.68
N GLY A 16 -10.73 -29.80 -12.98
CA GLY A 16 -9.99 -29.38 -11.80
C GLY A 16 -10.12 -30.40 -10.68
N LYS A 17 -11.34 -30.89 -10.45
CA LYS A 17 -11.59 -31.96 -9.48
C LYS A 17 -10.89 -33.25 -9.87
N GLU A 18 -10.95 -33.66 -11.13
CA GLU A 18 -10.26 -34.87 -11.62
C GLU A 18 -8.74 -34.78 -11.42
N LEU A 19 -8.15 -33.61 -11.70
CA LEU A 19 -6.71 -33.36 -11.50
C LEU A 19 -6.35 -33.36 -10.02
N HIS A 20 -7.19 -32.75 -9.17
CA HIS A 20 -7.05 -32.78 -7.72
C HIS A 20 -7.06 -34.23 -7.20
N ASP A 21 -8.05 -35.03 -7.60
CA ASP A 21 -8.20 -36.42 -7.17
C ASP A 21 -7.03 -37.32 -7.65
N GLN A 22 -6.36 -36.94 -8.75
CA GLN A 22 -5.13 -37.58 -9.24
C GLN A 22 -3.86 -37.10 -8.53
N GLY A 23 -3.94 -36.17 -7.58
CA GLY A 23 -2.79 -35.55 -6.92
C GLY A 23 -2.00 -34.60 -7.83
N LYS A 24 -2.54 -34.21 -8.99
CA LYS A 24 -1.90 -33.31 -9.96
C LYS A 24 -2.18 -31.85 -9.62
N TYR A 25 -1.86 -31.46 -8.39
CA TYR A 25 -2.27 -30.18 -7.79
C TYR A 25 -1.79 -28.95 -8.58
N ARG A 26 -0.58 -28.97 -9.14
CA ARG A 26 -0.08 -27.84 -9.96
C ARG A 26 -0.90 -27.60 -11.23
N LEU A 27 -1.36 -28.69 -11.87
CA LEU A 27 -2.22 -28.59 -13.05
C LEU A 27 -3.64 -28.17 -12.67
N ALA A 28 -4.16 -28.69 -11.55
CA ALA A 28 -5.46 -28.26 -11.03
C ALA A 28 -5.45 -26.76 -10.69
N GLN A 29 -4.41 -26.29 -9.99
CA GLN A 29 -4.20 -24.87 -9.67
C GLN A 29 -4.25 -24.01 -10.93
N GLU A 30 -3.56 -24.40 -12.00
CA GLU A 30 -3.45 -23.58 -13.20
C GLU A 30 -4.82 -23.22 -13.77
N ILE A 31 -5.70 -24.21 -13.94
CA ILE A 31 -7.03 -23.98 -14.54
C ILE A 31 -8.04 -23.37 -13.56
N LEU A 32 -8.00 -23.78 -12.29
CA LEU A 32 -8.91 -23.26 -11.26
C LEU A 32 -8.59 -21.81 -10.92
N ASN A 33 -7.31 -21.42 -10.92
CA ASN A 33 -6.91 -20.04 -10.71
C ASN A 33 -7.46 -19.11 -11.81
N LYS A 34 -7.45 -19.56 -13.08
CA LYS A 34 -8.07 -18.80 -14.17
C LYS A 34 -9.58 -18.66 -14.00
N LEU A 35 -10.24 -19.69 -13.49
CA LEU A 35 -11.67 -19.64 -13.21
C LEU A 35 -12.00 -18.65 -12.08
N VAL A 36 -11.29 -18.71 -10.95
CA VAL A 36 -11.52 -17.79 -9.81
C VAL A 36 -11.25 -16.33 -10.22
N HIS A 37 -10.22 -16.07 -11.03
CA HIS A 37 -9.99 -14.71 -11.54
C HIS A 37 -11.08 -14.21 -12.49
N ALA A 38 -11.69 -15.10 -13.26
CA ALA A 38 -12.77 -14.75 -14.18
C ALA A 38 -14.13 -14.64 -13.48
N GLU A 39 -14.36 -15.44 -12.44
CA GLU A 39 -15.59 -15.52 -11.67
C GLU A 39 -15.31 -15.43 -10.16
N PRO A 40 -14.92 -14.24 -9.62
CA PRO A 40 -14.51 -14.11 -8.22
C PRO A 40 -15.61 -14.47 -7.19
N GLY A 41 -16.87 -14.36 -7.59
CA GLY A 41 -18.03 -14.76 -6.78
C GLY A 41 -18.34 -16.25 -6.77
N ASN A 42 -17.62 -17.07 -7.55
CA ASN A 42 -17.84 -18.51 -7.65
C ASN A 42 -17.22 -19.25 -6.45
N GLN A 43 -17.97 -19.30 -5.34
CA GLN A 43 -17.49 -19.93 -4.10
C GLN A 43 -17.06 -21.41 -4.30
N PRO A 44 -17.81 -22.27 -5.02
CA PRO A 44 -17.36 -23.63 -5.29
C PRO A 44 -15.99 -23.71 -5.98
N ALA A 45 -15.70 -22.80 -6.92
CA ALA A 45 -14.39 -22.74 -7.57
C ALA A 45 -13.28 -22.29 -6.60
N LYS A 46 -13.57 -21.31 -5.74
CA LYS A 46 -12.66 -20.87 -4.68
C LYS A 46 -12.37 -21.99 -3.68
N ASP A 47 -13.38 -22.74 -3.27
CA ASP A 47 -13.24 -23.85 -2.33
C ASP A 47 -12.36 -24.96 -2.92
N LEU A 48 -12.59 -25.34 -4.19
CA LEU A 48 -11.77 -26.36 -4.85
C LEU A 48 -10.34 -25.89 -5.09
N LEU A 49 -10.13 -24.60 -5.41
CA LEU A 49 -8.78 -24.03 -5.49
C LEU A 49 -8.10 -23.99 -4.12
N ALA A 50 -8.84 -23.71 -3.04
CA ALA A 50 -8.34 -23.73 -1.68
C ALA A 50 -7.90 -25.14 -1.26
N ASP A 51 -8.64 -26.19 -1.62
CA ASP A 51 -8.24 -27.58 -1.39
C ASP A 51 -6.92 -27.91 -2.10
N VAL A 52 -6.78 -27.48 -3.35
CA VAL A 52 -5.52 -27.63 -4.12
C VAL A 52 -4.36 -26.90 -3.46
N PHE A 53 -4.55 -25.66 -3.02
CA PHE A 53 -3.53 -24.89 -2.30
C PHE A 53 -3.16 -25.56 -0.97
N GLU A 54 -4.13 -26.06 -0.23
CA GLU A 54 -3.90 -26.76 1.02
C GLU A 54 -3.00 -27.99 0.83
N GLN A 55 -3.28 -28.81 -0.19
CA GLN A 55 -2.43 -29.96 -0.54
C GLN A 55 -1.02 -29.55 -0.98
N LEU A 56 -0.90 -28.49 -1.77
CA LEU A 56 0.41 -27.95 -2.16
C LEU A 56 1.20 -27.45 -0.95
N GLY A 57 0.52 -26.78 0.00
CA GLY A 57 1.09 -26.30 1.25
C GLY A 57 1.57 -27.44 2.15
N TYR A 58 0.81 -28.54 2.24
CA TYR A 58 1.21 -29.74 2.99
C TYR A 58 2.46 -30.43 2.43
N GLN A 59 2.71 -30.29 1.13
CA GLN A 59 3.90 -30.84 0.47
C GLN A 59 5.11 -29.91 0.51
N GLN A 60 4.95 -28.66 0.97
CA GLN A 60 6.09 -27.74 1.06
C GLN A 60 6.96 -28.05 2.27
N GLU A 61 8.24 -28.30 2.00
CA GLU A 61 9.30 -28.30 3.02
C GLU A 61 9.61 -26.87 3.48
N ASN A 62 9.59 -25.91 2.54
CA ASN A 62 9.83 -24.51 2.85
C ASN A 62 8.64 -23.94 3.63
N THR A 63 8.90 -23.47 4.86
CA THR A 63 7.89 -22.91 5.76
C THR A 63 7.22 -21.66 5.19
N GLY A 64 7.94 -20.81 4.47
CA GLY A 64 7.38 -19.64 3.80
C GLY A 64 6.39 -20.02 2.71
N LEU A 65 6.75 -20.95 1.83
CA LEU A 65 5.85 -21.44 0.78
C LEU A 65 4.64 -22.16 1.37
N ARG A 66 4.83 -22.98 2.42
CA ARG A 66 3.73 -23.57 3.19
C ARG A 66 2.76 -22.50 3.65
N ASN A 67 3.27 -21.45 4.30
CA ASN A 67 2.43 -20.37 4.83
C ASN A 67 1.68 -19.62 3.73
N VAL A 68 2.32 -19.34 2.59
CA VAL A 68 1.67 -18.66 1.45
C VAL A 68 0.50 -19.48 0.91
N PHE A 69 0.69 -20.78 0.67
CA PHE A 69 -0.38 -21.65 0.18
C PHE A 69 -1.54 -21.78 1.18
N LEU A 70 -1.23 -22.00 2.45
CA LEU A 70 -2.26 -22.13 3.49
C LEU A 70 -3.01 -20.81 3.75
N ALA A 71 -2.32 -19.67 3.67
CA ALA A 71 -2.94 -18.36 3.76
C ALA A 71 -3.87 -18.10 2.56
N GLY A 72 -3.44 -18.43 1.33
CA GLY A 72 -4.29 -18.33 0.14
C GLY A 72 -5.52 -19.24 0.22
N ALA A 73 -5.37 -20.47 0.72
CA ALA A 73 -6.50 -21.37 0.95
C ALA A 73 -7.48 -20.80 1.99
N TYR A 74 -6.97 -20.19 3.06
CA TYR A 74 -7.80 -19.53 4.07
C TYR A 74 -8.58 -18.34 3.47
N GLU A 75 -7.90 -17.46 2.73
CA GLU A 75 -8.48 -16.27 2.10
C GLU A 75 -9.58 -16.64 1.10
N LEU A 76 -9.38 -17.67 0.27
CA LEU A 76 -10.41 -18.15 -0.68
C LEU A 76 -11.70 -18.64 0.01
N ARG A 77 -11.57 -19.28 1.17
CA ARG A 77 -12.69 -19.86 1.91
C ARG A 77 -13.39 -18.84 2.81
N SER A 78 -12.61 -17.98 3.46
CA SER A 78 -13.10 -17.15 4.58
C SER A 78 -12.99 -15.65 4.33
N GLY A 79 -12.36 -15.25 3.23
CA GLY A 79 -12.00 -13.87 2.95
C GLY A 79 -10.74 -13.41 3.69
N ILE A 80 -10.37 -12.15 3.47
CA ILE A 80 -9.19 -11.54 4.11
C ILE A 80 -9.42 -11.47 5.63
N PRO A 81 -8.48 -11.96 6.45
CA PRO A 81 -8.59 -11.85 7.91
C PRO A 81 -8.86 -10.41 8.36
N THR A 82 -9.88 -10.22 9.19
CA THR A 82 -10.19 -8.94 9.82
C THR A 82 -9.66 -8.91 11.26
N GLY A 83 -9.24 -7.74 11.73
CA GLY A 83 -8.68 -7.59 13.07
C GLY A 83 -7.72 -6.41 13.19
N ALA A 84 -7.04 -6.30 14.33
CA ALA A 84 -6.05 -5.25 14.54
C ALA A 84 -4.85 -5.46 13.60
N SER A 85 -4.68 -4.55 12.64
CA SER A 85 -3.48 -4.53 11.81
C SER A 85 -2.23 -4.35 12.69
N PRO A 86 -1.19 -5.17 12.51
CA PRO A 86 0.07 -4.95 13.20
C PRO A 86 0.61 -3.57 12.81
N LYS A 87 0.90 -2.74 13.81
CA LYS A 87 1.59 -1.47 13.60
C LYS A 87 3.06 -1.78 13.29
N SER A 88 3.43 -1.72 12.01
CA SER A 88 4.79 -2.04 11.54
C SER A 88 5.82 -0.95 11.90
N THR A 89 5.39 0.26 12.22
CA THR A 89 6.25 1.40 12.57
C THR A 89 6.11 1.77 14.04
N GLY A 90 7.01 1.25 14.87
CA GLY A 90 7.16 1.69 16.25
C GLY A 90 7.80 3.09 16.35
N PRO A 91 7.62 3.83 17.46
CA PRO A 91 8.24 5.15 17.66
C PRO A 91 9.77 5.16 17.53
N ASP A 92 10.43 4.04 17.85
CA ASP A 92 11.89 3.93 17.73
C ASP A 92 12.36 3.79 16.27
N MET A 93 11.58 3.08 15.44
CA MET A 93 11.86 2.96 14.00
C MET A 93 11.72 4.31 13.29
N VAL A 94 10.66 5.07 13.61
CA VAL A 94 10.46 6.42 13.04
C VAL A 94 11.55 7.39 13.51
N ARG A 95 12.02 7.24 14.74
CA ARG A 95 13.16 8.04 15.26
C ARG A 95 14.47 7.76 14.54
N ALA A 96 14.70 6.52 14.09
CA ALA A 96 15.90 6.14 13.34
C ALA A 96 15.83 6.49 11.84
N MET A 97 14.67 6.88 11.32
CA MET A 97 14.47 7.26 9.92
C MET A 97 15.12 8.62 9.63
N SER A 98 15.91 8.74 8.56
CA SER A 98 16.44 10.03 8.12
C SER A 98 15.33 10.95 7.62
N THR A 99 15.58 12.27 7.61
CA THR A 99 14.65 13.24 7.04
C THR A 99 14.43 13.00 5.55
N GLU A 100 15.50 12.68 4.81
CA GLU A 100 15.45 12.31 3.40
C GLU A 100 14.50 11.12 3.15
N LEU A 101 14.66 10.01 3.89
CA LEU A 101 13.80 8.83 3.72
C LEU A 101 12.32 9.12 4.05
N PHE A 102 12.07 10.04 4.98
CA PHE A 102 10.71 10.49 5.27
C PHE A 102 10.12 11.30 4.10
N LEU A 103 10.90 12.20 3.50
CA LEU A 103 10.48 12.97 2.32
C LEU A 103 10.27 12.05 1.12
N ASP A 104 11.12 11.05 0.91
CA ASP A 104 10.92 10.01 -0.10
C ASP A 104 9.62 9.24 0.11
N PHE A 105 9.31 8.90 1.37
CA PHE A 105 8.06 8.24 1.72
C PHE A 105 6.82 9.11 1.44
N ILE A 106 6.91 10.43 1.63
CA ILE A 106 5.86 11.37 1.19
C ILE A 106 5.68 11.28 -0.33
N GLY A 107 6.79 11.26 -1.08
CA GLY A 107 6.76 11.08 -2.54
C GLY A 107 6.09 9.77 -2.96
N ILE A 108 6.35 8.66 -2.26
CA ILE A 108 5.70 7.36 -2.50
C ILE A 108 4.19 7.42 -2.23
N ARG A 109 3.77 8.15 -1.18
CA ARG A 109 2.36 8.31 -0.80
C ARG A 109 1.59 9.27 -1.70
N MET A 110 2.26 10.00 -2.57
CA MET A 110 1.62 10.96 -3.46
C MET A 110 0.94 10.25 -4.64
N ASP A 111 -0.34 10.52 -4.87
CA ASP A 111 -1.04 10.15 -6.09
C ASP A 111 -0.67 11.12 -7.22
N SER A 112 0.09 10.62 -8.20
CA SER A 112 0.55 11.41 -9.35
C SER A 112 -0.57 11.94 -10.23
N LYS A 113 -1.74 11.28 -10.28
CA LYS A 113 -2.90 11.80 -11.04
C LYS A 113 -3.50 13.03 -10.37
N LYS A 114 -3.49 13.08 -9.03
CA LYS A 114 -3.94 14.25 -8.28
C LYS A 114 -2.94 15.39 -8.34
N ALA A 115 -1.65 15.07 -8.47
CA ALA A 115 -0.57 16.04 -8.56
C ALA A 115 -0.37 16.62 -9.99
N GLU A 116 -1.15 16.18 -10.98
CA GLU A 116 -1.02 16.64 -12.36
C GLU A 116 -1.24 18.16 -12.46
N GLY A 117 -0.29 18.85 -13.10
CA GLY A 117 -0.31 20.31 -13.26
C GLY A 117 0.00 21.12 -12.00
N MET A 118 0.26 20.49 -10.86
CA MET A 118 0.79 21.17 -9.68
C MET A 118 2.29 21.39 -9.86
N GLU A 119 2.75 22.60 -9.52
CA GLU A 119 4.16 22.96 -9.48
C GLU A 119 4.42 23.87 -8.30
N PHE A 120 5.37 23.50 -7.43
CA PHE A 120 5.82 24.33 -6.33
C PHE A 120 7.18 23.85 -5.78
N SER A 121 7.82 24.73 -5.04
CA SER A 121 9.09 24.50 -4.36
C SER A 121 8.99 24.82 -2.87
N ILE A 122 9.56 23.95 -2.04
CA ILE A 122 9.58 24.09 -0.58
C ILE A 122 11.02 24.00 -0.09
N ASN A 123 11.41 24.94 0.77
CA ASN A 123 12.62 24.81 1.57
C ASN A 123 12.26 24.28 2.96
N LEU A 124 12.87 23.18 3.38
CA LEU A 124 12.76 22.67 4.75
C LEU A 124 14.08 22.90 5.48
N VAL A 125 14.02 23.50 6.66
CA VAL A 125 15.17 23.80 7.52
C VAL A 125 14.92 23.23 8.91
N THR A 126 15.89 22.47 9.41
CA THR A 126 15.87 21.86 10.75
C THR A 126 17.02 22.41 11.61
N PRO A 127 16.76 23.40 12.48
CA PRO A 127 17.85 24.13 13.15
C PRO A 127 18.67 23.33 14.16
N ASP A 128 18.05 22.36 14.82
CA ASP A 128 18.65 21.49 15.85
C ASP A 128 19.62 20.45 15.28
N SER A 129 19.29 19.86 14.12
CA SER A 129 20.16 18.94 13.39
C SER A 129 21.04 19.64 12.35
N GLY A 130 20.67 20.85 11.92
CA GLY A 130 21.33 21.61 10.87
C GLY A 130 20.99 21.17 9.45
N GLU A 131 20.06 20.22 9.27
CA GLU A 131 19.70 19.71 7.95
C GLU A 131 18.87 20.74 7.18
N LYS A 132 19.06 20.75 5.86
CA LYS A 132 18.37 21.63 4.92
C LYS A 132 17.99 20.82 3.71
N PHE A 133 16.78 20.99 3.21
CA PHE A 133 16.28 20.31 2.03
C PHE A 133 15.65 21.31 1.08
N ALA A 134 15.99 21.17 -0.21
CA ALA A 134 15.21 21.71 -1.30
C ALA A 134 14.23 20.62 -1.73
N ILE A 135 12.94 20.93 -1.71
CA ILE A 135 11.86 20.03 -2.13
C ILE A 135 11.19 20.66 -3.33
N GLU A 136 10.89 19.85 -4.33
CA GLU A 136 10.22 20.30 -5.55
C GLU A 136 9.10 19.32 -5.91
N LEU A 137 7.95 19.86 -6.29
CA LEU A 137 6.93 19.10 -6.99
C LEU A 137 6.83 19.68 -8.40
N SER A 138 7.14 18.87 -9.40
CA SER A 138 6.97 19.20 -10.81
C SER A 138 6.73 17.92 -11.61
N ASN A 139 5.99 17.99 -12.71
CA ASN A 139 5.64 16.83 -13.55
C ASN A 139 5.05 15.66 -12.73
N ALA A 140 4.18 15.99 -11.76
CA ALA A 140 3.58 15.03 -10.83
C ALA A 140 4.61 14.14 -10.08
N THR A 141 5.82 14.67 -9.86
CA THR A 141 6.91 14.00 -9.16
C THR A 141 7.36 14.87 -7.99
N PHE A 142 7.43 14.26 -6.80
CA PHE A 142 7.94 14.90 -5.59
C PHE A 142 9.41 14.51 -5.40
N THR A 143 10.30 15.49 -5.44
CA THR A 143 11.74 15.30 -5.27
C THR A 143 12.22 16.09 -4.07
N ASN A 144 13.33 15.62 -3.47
CA ASN A 144 14.00 16.34 -2.40
C ASN A 144 15.51 16.21 -2.56
N LEU A 145 16.26 17.19 -2.07
CA LEU A 145 17.70 17.22 -2.13
C LEU A 145 18.29 17.81 -0.85
N GLU A 146 19.03 16.97 -0.11
CA GLU A 146 19.72 17.36 1.12
C GLU A 146 20.87 18.33 0.85
N GLY A 147 21.02 19.33 1.72
CA GLY A 147 22.11 20.32 1.68
C GLY A 147 21.87 21.51 0.76
N PHE A 148 20.74 21.52 0.04
CA PHE A 148 20.38 22.59 -0.89
C PHE A 148 19.16 23.37 -0.41
N GLN A 149 19.00 24.57 -0.97
CA GLN A 149 17.84 25.43 -0.81
C GLN A 149 17.52 26.07 -2.16
N VAL A 150 16.24 26.16 -2.50
CA VAL A 150 15.75 26.93 -3.63
C VAL A 150 15.90 28.41 -3.32
N ALA A 151 16.38 29.22 -4.27
CA ALA A 151 16.65 30.64 -4.04
C ALA A 151 15.37 31.46 -3.83
N ASN A 152 14.30 31.14 -4.58
CA ASN A 152 12.98 31.76 -4.49
C ASN A 152 11.93 30.65 -4.29
N PRO A 153 11.85 30.06 -3.08
CA PRO A 153 10.89 29.01 -2.81
C PRO A 153 9.47 29.59 -2.74
N ASP A 154 8.46 28.79 -3.08
CA ASP A 154 7.07 29.14 -2.81
C ASP A 154 6.77 29.14 -1.32
N LEU A 155 7.44 28.24 -0.57
CA LEU A 155 7.29 28.09 0.87
C LEU A 155 8.62 27.73 1.53
N THR A 156 8.93 28.35 2.66
CA THR A 156 9.99 27.91 3.57
C THR A 156 9.38 27.46 4.89
N ILE A 157 9.79 26.29 5.37
CA ILE A 157 9.36 25.67 6.62
C ILE A 157 10.58 25.53 7.51
N THR A 158 10.53 26.13 8.69
CA THR A 158 11.56 25.98 9.74
C THR A 158 10.95 25.26 10.93
N ILE A 159 11.45 24.08 11.26
CA ILE A 159 10.96 23.22 12.34
C ILE A 159 12.11 22.39 12.88
N ASN A 160 12.24 22.20 14.19
CA ASN A 160 13.27 21.30 14.70
C ASN A 160 13.00 19.86 14.23
N ARG A 161 14.04 19.11 13.94
CA ARG A 161 13.99 17.70 13.58
C ARG A 161 13.28 16.88 14.66
N ALA A 162 13.48 17.22 15.94
CA ALA A 162 12.78 16.60 17.06
C ALA A 162 11.25 16.80 17.01
N ASP A 163 10.80 17.96 16.55
CA ASP A 163 9.38 18.31 16.43
C ASP A 163 8.78 17.72 15.13
N LEU A 164 9.56 17.66 14.05
CA LEU A 164 9.21 16.98 12.81
C LEU A 164 8.90 15.49 13.04
N LEU A 165 9.57 14.82 13.99
CA LEU A 165 9.27 13.43 14.37
C LEU A 165 7.80 13.23 14.73
N GLN A 166 7.14 14.21 15.35
CA GLN A 166 5.73 14.09 15.72
C GLN A 166 4.84 14.02 14.48
N VAL A 167 5.22 14.72 13.40
CA VAL A 167 4.57 14.60 12.09
C VAL A 167 4.86 13.23 11.48
N MET A 168 6.12 12.81 11.49
CA MET A 168 6.54 11.51 10.94
C MET A 168 5.84 10.32 11.62
N MET A 169 5.58 10.41 12.93
CA MET A 169 4.87 9.40 13.71
C MET A 169 3.34 9.49 13.56
N GLY A 170 2.82 10.51 12.87
CA GLY A 170 1.38 10.78 12.78
C GLY A 170 0.73 11.21 14.11
N VAL A 171 1.54 11.63 15.10
CA VAL A 171 1.05 12.08 16.41
C VAL A 171 0.46 13.48 16.32
N LYS A 172 1.04 14.33 15.46
CA LYS A 172 0.61 15.72 15.27
C LYS A 172 0.82 16.15 13.82
N THR A 173 -0.15 16.85 13.25
CA THR A 173 -0.02 17.35 11.87
C THR A 173 0.96 18.52 11.81
N LEU A 174 1.59 18.73 10.64
CA LEU A 174 2.44 19.89 10.42
C LEU A 174 1.66 21.20 10.58
N ALA A 175 0.41 21.25 10.08
CA ALA A 175 -0.46 22.41 10.26
C ALA A 175 -0.68 22.78 11.74
N ALA A 176 -0.92 21.78 12.61
CA ALA A 176 -1.08 22.02 14.04
C ALA A 176 0.21 22.50 14.72
N GLN A 177 1.38 22.13 14.20
CA GLN A 177 2.67 22.66 14.67
C GLN A 177 2.95 24.08 14.17
N ILE A 178 2.41 24.45 13.02
CA ILE A 178 2.47 25.82 12.52
C ILE A 178 1.57 26.72 13.38
N ASP A 179 0.35 26.28 13.65
CA ASP A 179 -0.66 27.07 14.36
C ASP A 179 -0.29 27.34 15.83
N ASP A 180 0.48 26.46 16.47
CA ASP A 180 0.98 26.67 17.83
C ASP A 180 2.38 27.27 17.92
N GLY A 181 2.98 27.61 16.77
CA GLY A 181 4.27 28.28 16.66
C GLY A 181 5.50 27.38 16.83
N THR A 182 5.33 26.06 16.94
CA THR A 182 6.44 25.09 16.94
C THR A 182 7.19 25.10 15.60
N ALA A 183 6.45 25.18 14.50
CA ALA A 183 6.98 25.34 13.14
C ALA A 183 6.73 26.76 12.65
N LYS A 184 7.71 27.34 11.96
CA LYS A 184 7.59 28.65 11.32
C LYS A 184 7.49 28.46 9.82
N ILE A 185 6.66 29.29 9.18
CA ILE A 185 6.52 29.31 7.73
C ILE A 185 6.73 30.72 7.17
N GLU A 186 7.33 30.79 5.99
CA GLU A 186 7.50 32.00 5.20
C GLU A 186 7.07 31.69 3.76
N GLY A 187 6.18 32.50 3.18
CA GLY A 187 5.64 32.27 1.82
C GLY A 187 4.21 31.73 1.79
N ASN A 188 3.91 30.93 0.78
CA ASN A 188 2.57 30.47 0.40
C ASN A 188 2.16 29.20 1.19
N ARG A 189 1.27 29.35 2.18
CA ARG A 189 0.82 28.23 3.04
C ARG A 189 -0.03 27.22 2.26
N GLU A 190 -0.68 27.64 1.18
CA GLU A 190 -1.60 26.85 0.37
C GLU A 190 -0.89 25.65 -0.27
N VAL A 191 0.42 25.73 -0.50
CA VAL A 191 1.28 24.62 -0.96
C VAL A 191 1.13 23.38 -0.07
N LEU A 192 1.02 23.55 1.25
CA LEU A 192 0.82 22.43 2.18
C LEU A 192 -0.52 21.74 1.99
N SER A 193 -1.56 22.51 1.66
CA SER A 193 -2.90 21.98 1.39
C SER A 193 -2.97 21.25 0.05
N GLN A 194 -2.26 21.77 -0.97
CA GLN A 194 -2.10 21.10 -2.26
C GLN A 194 -1.40 19.77 -2.09
N LEU A 195 -0.23 19.74 -1.44
CA LEU A 195 0.49 18.50 -1.14
C LEU A 195 -0.39 17.52 -0.34
N ALA A 196 -1.05 17.97 0.73
CA ALA A 196 -1.91 17.10 1.52
C ALA A 196 -3.07 16.48 0.71
N SER A 197 -3.59 17.20 -0.30
CA SER A 197 -4.67 16.72 -1.15
C SER A 197 -4.26 15.58 -2.10
N THR A 198 -2.97 15.44 -2.37
CA THR A 198 -2.43 14.39 -3.24
C THR A 198 -2.02 13.14 -2.47
N LEU A 199 -1.83 13.21 -1.15
CA LEU A 199 -1.43 12.05 -0.34
C LEU A 199 -2.56 11.03 -0.22
N VAL A 200 -2.22 9.76 -0.40
CA VAL A 200 -3.11 8.63 -0.19
C VAL A 200 -2.72 7.81 1.04
N GLU A 201 -3.68 7.07 1.56
CA GLU A 201 -3.43 6.02 2.56
C GLU A 201 -3.44 4.66 1.87
N PHE A 202 -2.48 3.82 2.21
CA PHE A 202 -2.42 2.45 1.69
C PHE A 202 -3.24 1.52 2.59
N GLU A 203 -4.22 0.85 2.01
CA GLU A 203 -4.96 -0.19 2.71
C GLU A 203 -4.07 -1.44 2.88
N LEU A 204 -3.91 -1.93 4.11
CA LEU A 204 -3.18 -3.19 4.33
C LEU A 204 -3.96 -4.43 3.85
N GLY A 205 -5.29 -4.39 3.88
CA GLY A 205 -6.18 -5.52 3.59
C GLY A 205 -6.55 -5.65 2.11
N PHE A 206 -5.64 -5.34 1.18
CA PHE A 206 -5.92 -5.46 -0.24
C PHE A 206 -6.04 -6.93 -0.69
N GLU A 207 -6.86 -7.19 -1.72
CA GLU A 207 -7.03 -8.55 -2.24
C GLU A 207 -5.73 -9.07 -2.87
N ILE A 208 -5.31 -10.24 -2.43
CA ILE A 208 -4.30 -11.03 -3.15
C ILE A 208 -5.01 -11.97 -4.12
N LEU A 209 -6.09 -12.61 -3.66
CA LEU A 209 -6.97 -13.44 -4.47
C LEU A 209 -8.30 -12.71 -4.68
N PRO A 210 -8.82 -12.64 -5.92
CA PRO A 210 -9.97 -11.82 -6.23
C PRO A 210 -11.26 -12.36 -5.58
N GLY A 211 -12.14 -11.45 -5.14
CA GLY A 211 -13.44 -11.80 -4.56
C GLY A 211 -13.34 -12.37 -3.13
N THR A 212 -12.36 -11.88 -2.38
CA THR A 212 -12.05 -12.27 -0.99
C THR A 212 -12.11 -11.11 0.00
N LYS A 213 -12.15 -9.86 -0.47
CA LYS A 213 -12.59 -8.72 0.36
C LYS A 213 -14.03 -8.94 0.78
N SER A 214 -14.32 -8.65 2.05
CA SER A 214 -15.70 -8.63 2.52
C SER A 214 -16.48 -7.49 1.87
N GLN A 215 -17.81 -7.62 1.76
CA GLN A 215 -18.68 -6.54 1.26
C GLN A 215 -18.51 -5.25 2.06
N ALA A 216 -18.24 -5.34 3.37
CA ALA A 216 -17.98 -4.18 4.22
C ALA A 216 -16.65 -3.47 3.88
N GLN A 217 -15.63 -4.22 3.43
CA GLN A 217 -14.34 -3.67 2.97
C GLN A 217 -14.47 -3.06 1.57
N ALA A 218 -15.15 -3.74 0.64
CA ALA A 218 -15.37 -3.23 -0.72
C ALA A 218 -16.16 -1.91 -0.74
N MET A 219 -17.15 -1.75 0.15
CA MET A 219 -17.94 -0.51 0.27
C MET A 219 -17.21 0.65 0.96
N ALA A 220 -16.10 0.38 1.66
CA ALA A 220 -15.30 1.41 2.33
C ALA A 220 -14.28 2.07 1.38
N GLU A 221 -13.87 1.40 0.30
CA GLU A 221 -12.95 1.94 -0.71
C GLU A 221 -13.64 2.82 -1.78
N GLU A 222 -14.95 2.65 -2.00
CA GLU A 222 -15.70 3.45 -2.98
C GLU A 222 -16.13 4.84 -2.45
N LYS A 223 -15.76 5.21 -1.22
CA LYS A 223 -16.09 6.49 -0.57
C LYS A 223 -14.85 7.33 -0.33
#